data_AF-A0A661Q9D8-F1
#
_entry.id   AF-A0A661Q9D8-F1
#
_cell.length_a   1.000
_cell.length_b   1.000
_cell.length_c   1.000
_cell.angle_alpha   90.00
_cell.angle_beta   90.00
_cell.angle_gamma   90.00
#
_symmetry.space_group_name_H-M   'P 1'
#
loop_
_entity.id
_entity.type
_entity.pdbx_description
1 polymer ?
#
loop_
_entity_poly.entity_id
_entity_poly.type
_entity_poly.pdbx_seq_one_letter_code
_entity_poly.pdbx_strand_id
1 'polypeptide(L)' 'MIIICPECSTRFNINSDRIPDQGAKVRCARCKHVFLAEKPLDLDS' A
#
# COMPACT_ATOMS: atom_id res chain seq x y z
N MET A 1 -2.82 -1.87 -8.06
CA MET A 1 -3.45 -0.80 -7.25
C MET A 1 -2.48 0.36 -7.12
N ILE A 2 -2.97 1.60 -7.11
CA ILE A 2 -2.13 2.77 -6.84
C ILE A 2 -2.15 3.02 -5.33
N ILE A 3 -0.98 3.08 -4.71
CA ILE A 3 -0.85 3.48 -3.30
C ILE A 3 -0.12 4.81 -3.18
N ILE A 4 -0.41 5.50 -2.09
CA ILE A 4 0.15 6.80 -1.77
C ILE A 4 0.98 6.65 -0.51
N CYS A 5 2.26 7.05 -0.56
CA CYS A 5 3.09 7.03 0.65
C CYS A 5 2.63 8.14 1.61
N PRO A 6 2.35 7.82 2.89
CA PRO A 6 1.91 8.83 3.86
C PRO A 6 2.98 9.88 4.19
N GLU A 7 4.27 9.54 4.05
CA GLU A 7 5.38 10.45 4.38
C GLU A 7 5.69 11.49 3.30
N CYS A 8 5.54 11.13 2.02
CA CYS A 8 6.01 11.97 0.91
C CYS A 8 4.97 12.17 -0.19
N SER A 9 3.76 11.65 0.01
CA SER A 9 2.62 11.70 -0.92
C SER A 9 2.94 11.23 -2.33
N THR A 10 3.96 10.38 -2.47
CA THR A 10 4.36 9.83 -3.76
C THR A 10 3.38 8.72 -4.16
N ARG A 11 2.92 8.76 -5.40
CA ARG A 11 2.02 7.75 -5.98
C ARG A 11 2.84 6.72 -6.73
N PHE A 12 2.58 5.45 -6.48
CA PHE A 12 3.24 4.35 -7.20
C PHE A 12 2.26 3.20 -7.37
N ASN A 13 2.35 2.56 -8.53
CA ASN A 13 1.53 1.41 -8.85
C ASN A 13 2.20 0.16 -8.30
N ILE A 14 1.46 -0.58 -7.49
CA ILE A 14 1.93 -1.85 -6.95
C ILE A 14 1.04 -2.97 -7.46
N ASN A 15 1.64 -4.14 -7.62
CA ASN A 15 0.90 -5.31 -8.00
C ASN A 15 0.02 -5.74 -6.81
N SER A 16 -1.29 -5.58 -6.96
CA SER A 16 -2.30 -5.92 -5.94
C SER A 16 -2.40 -7.42 -5.68
N ASP A 17 -1.84 -8.25 -6.56
CA ASP A 17 -1.68 -9.70 -6.39
C ASP A 17 -0.66 -10.04 -5.28
N ARG A 18 0.26 -9.11 -5.00
CA ARG A 18 1.25 -9.22 -3.92
C ARG A 18 0.74 -8.69 -2.57
N ILE A 19 -0.44 -8.06 -2.54
CA ILE A 19 -1.06 -7.54 -1.31
C ILE A 19 -2.18 -8.49 -0.90
N PRO A 20 -1.97 -9.32 0.15
CA PRO A 20 -3.05 -10.12 0.71
C PRO A 20 -4.08 -9.21 1.40
N ASP A 21 -5.28 -9.72 1.64
CA ASP A 21 -6.35 -9.03 2.37
C ASP A 21 -5.93 -8.58 3.77
N GLN A 22 -4.97 -9.29 4.39
CA GLN A 22 -4.41 -8.94 5.69
C GLN A 22 -3.42 -7.75 5.64
N GLY A 23 -3.21 -7.16 4.46
CA GLY A 23 -2.24 -6.10 4.21
C GLY A 23 -0.81 -6.62 3.99
N ALA A 24 0.04 -5.79 3.40
CA ALA A 24 1.45 -6.11 3.20
C ALA A 24 2.36 -4.95 3.59
N LYS A 25 3.57 -5.26 4.07
CA LYS A 25 4.59 -4.24 4.31
C LYS A 25 5.15 -3.75 2.99
N VAL A 26 4.95 -2.47 2.71
CA VAL A 26 5.44 -1.84 1.48
C VAL A 26 6.51 -0.82 1.83
N ARG A 27 7.58 -0.84 1.04
CA ARG A 27 8.67 0.13 1.15
C ARG A 27 8.52 1.17 0.05
N CYS A 28 8.44 2.44 0.44
CA CYS A 28 8.42 3.55 -0.50
C CYS A 28 9.74 3.61 -1.29
N ALA A 29 9.68 3.62 -2.62
CA ALA A 29 10.87 3.72 -3.46
C ALA A 29 11.55 5.10 -3.37
N ARG A 30 10.81 6.15 -2.96
CA ARG A 30 11.30 7.54 -2.91
C ARG A 30 11.96 7.89 -1.59
N CYS A 31 11.23 7.74 -0.47
CA CYS A 31 11.73 8.09 0.86
C CYS A 31 12.22 6.88 1.67
N LYS A 32 12.07 5.64 1.16
CA LYS A 32 12.43 4.39 1.84
C LYS A 32 11.61 4.09 3.11
N HIS A 33 10.59 4.87 3.42
CA HIS A 33 9.65 4.62 4.51
C HIS A 33 8.91 3.29 4.30
N VAL A 34 8.76 2.52 5.37
CA VAL A 34 8.10 1.21 5.36
C VAL A 34 6.78 1.34 6.13
N PHE A 35 5.67 1.05 5.47
CA PHE A 35 4.34 1.13 6.03
C PHE A 35 3.51 -0.11 5.65
N LEU A 36 2.47 -0.42 6.42
CA LEU A 36 1.52 -1.47 6.09
C LEU A 36 0.52 -0.89 5.08
N ALA A 37 0.48 -1.44 3.87
CA ALA A 37 -0.57 -1.14 2.91
C ALA A 37 -1.65 -2.22 3.05
N GLU A 38 -2.81 -1.81 3.54
CA GLU A 38 -4.00 -2.64 3.66
C GLU A 38 -4.85 -2.38 2.41
N LYS A 39 -5.45 -3.43 1.83
CA LYS A 39 -6.58 -3.18 0.94
C LYS A 39 -7.69 -2.59 1.82
N PRO A 40 -8.45 -1.58 1.35
CA PRO A 40 -9.68 -1.24 2.05
C PRO A 40 -10.44 -2.55 2.15
N LEU A 41 -10.63 -3.05 3.38
CA LEU A 41 -11.53 -4.16 3.61
C LEU A 41 -12.86 -3.65 3.07
N ASP A 42 -13.35 -4.24 1.98
CA ASP A 42 -14.74 -4.12 1.54
C ASP A 42 -15.59 -4.71 2.68
N LEU A 43 -15.75 -3.93 3.75
CA LEU A 43 -16.52 -4.26 4.94
C LEU A 43 -18.00 -3.97 4.61
N ASP A 44 -18.48 -4.58 3.54
CA ASP A 44 -19.86 -4.57 3.13
C ASP A 44 -20.42 -5.98 3.35
N SER A 45 -20.90 -6.22 4.57
CA SER A 45 -21.89 -7.27 4.86
C SER A 45 -23.06 -6.71 5.64
#